data_AF-A0A923ZXZ5-F1
#
_entry.id   AF-A0A923ZXZ5-F1
#
_cell.length_a   1.000
_cell.length_b   1.000
_cell.length_c   1.000
_cell.angle_alpha   90.00
_cell.angle_beta   90.00
_cell.angle_gamma   90.00
#
_symmetry.space_group_name_H-M   'P 1'
#
loop_
_entity.id
_entity.type
_entity.pdbx_description
1 polymer ?
#
loop_
_entity_poly.entity_id
_entity_poly.type
_entity_poly.pdbx_seq_one_letter_code
_entity_poly.pdbx_strand_id
1 'polypeptide(L)' 'MKKEACTTHLSATKTELSVEKLRTYPGFETLSNSDALIHIDAIKKLARVLYSAYQYDQQKNNKPSQ' A
#
# COMPACT_ATOMS: atom_id res chain seq x y z
N MET A 1 -32.00 9.55 -16.71
CA MET A 1 -31.61 9.18 -15.33
C MET A 1 -31.09 7.76 -15.33
N LYS A 2 -29.82 7.56 -14.95
CA LYS A 2 -29.30 6.46 -14.14
C LYS A 2 -27.77 6.63 -14.12
N LYS A 3 -27.28 7.22 -13.03
CA LYS A 3 -25.86 7.26 -12.70
C LYS A 3 -25.51 5.87 -12.22
N GLU A 4 -24.80 5.09 -13.02
CA GLU A 4 -24.19 3.87 -12.55
C GLU A 4 -22.98 4.26 -11.72
N ALA A 5 -23.19 4.36 -10.41
CA ALA A 5 -22.12 4.39 -9.45
C ALA A 5 -21.42 3.02 -9.54
N CYS A 6 -20.31 2.97 -10.30
CA CYS A 6 -19.33 1.91 -10.16
C CYS A 6 -18.66 2.11 -8.79
N THR A 7 -19.34 1.64 -7.75
CA THR A 7 -18.74 1.44 -6.44
C THR A 7 -17.72 0.34 -6.63
N THR A 8 -16.46 0.74 -6.89
CA THR A 8 -15.32 -0.16 -6.88
C THR A 8 -15.24 -0.73 -5.46
N HIS A 9 -15.92 -1.86 -5.23
CA HIS A 9 -15.64 -2.73 -4.10
C HIS A 9 -14.19 -3.20 -4.30
N LEU A 10 -13.26 -2.43 -3.75
CA LEU A 10 -11.91 -2.87 -3.50
C LEU A 10 -12.04 -3.97 -2.44
N SER A 11 -12.39 -5.18 -2.87
CA SER A 11 -12.20 -6.37 -2.06
C SER A 11 -10.72 -6.38 -1.73
N ALA A 12 -10.40 -5.95 -0.52
CA ALA A 12 -9.05 -5.93 -0.02
C ALA A 12 -8.61 -7.37 0.18
N THR A 13 -8.35 -8.09 -0.91
CA THR A 13 -7.53 -9.29 -0.89
C THR A 13 -6.21 -8.79 -0.36
N LYS A 14 -5.99 -9.00 0.94
CA LYS A 14 -4.79 -8.62 1.68
C LYS A 14 -3.63 -9.32 0.98
N THR A 15 -3.07 -8.65 -0.02
CA THR A 15 -1.97 -9.17 -0.81
C THR A 15 -0.75 -8.91 0.04
N GLU A 16 -0.48 -9.85 0.93
CA GLU A 16 0.65 -9.77 1.82
C GLU A 16 1.93 -9.99 1.01
N LEU A 17 2.87 -9.05 1.09
CA LEU A 17 4.18 -9.18 0.48
C LEU A 17 4.93 -10.32 1.18
N SER A 18 5.06 -11.47 0.50
CA SER A 18 5.83 -12.63 0.97
C SER A 18 7.32 -12.48 0.65
N VAL A 19 8.17 -13.30 1.28
CA VAL A 19 9.62 -13.33 1.02
C VAL A 19 9.92 -13.76 -0.41
N GLU A 20 9.21 -14.77 -0.92
CA GLU A 20 9.36 -15.25 -2.29
C GLU A 20 9.01 -14.15 -3.28
N LYS A 21 7.94 -13.40 -2.99
CA LYS A 21 7.54 -12.27 -3.82
C LYS A 21 8.57 -11.14 -3.75
N LEU A 22 9.11 -10.84 -2.56
CA LEU A 22 10.15 -9.83 -2.39
C LEU A 22 11.40 -10.16 -3.23
N ARG A 23 11.82 -11.43 -3.27
CA ARG A 23 12.98 -11.86 -4.07
C ARG A 23 12.80 -11.76 -5.58
N THR A 24 11.58 -11.54 -6.07
CA THR A 24 11.34 -11.27 -7.51
C THR A 24 11.70 -9.83 -7.91
N TYR A 25 11.96 -8.94 -6.95
CA TYR A 25 12.33 -7.56 -7.23
C TYR A 25 13.86 -7.41 -7.36
N PRO A 26 14.33 -6.59 -8.33
CA PRO A 26 15.75 -6.30 -8.49
C PRO A 26 16.41 -5.81 -7.19
N GLY A 27 17.51 -6.44 -6.80
CA GLY A 27 18.27 -6.10 -5.58
C GLY A 27 17.83 -6.85 -4.32
N PHE A 28 16.87 -7.78 -4.41
CA PHE A 28 16.39 -8.59 -3.29
C PHE A 28 16.61 -10.10 -3.51
N GLU A 29 17.18 -10.53 -4.65
CA GLU A 29 17.23 -11.91 -5.12
C GLU A 29 17.97 -12.84 -4.16
N THR A 30 19.06 -12.35 -3.58
CA THR A 30 19.97 -13.13 -2.72
C THR A 30 19.78 -12.87 -1.24
N LEU A 31 18.74 -12.13 -0.83
CA LEU A 31 18.51 -11.84 0.59
C LEU A 31 18.24 -13.12 1.37
N SER A 32 18.81 -13.20 2.56
CA SER A 32 18.45 -14.22 3.54
C SER A 32 16.97 -14.08 3.94
N ASN A 33 16.37 -15.15 4.47
CA ASN A 33 14.99 -15.07 4.97
C ASN A 33 14.84 -14.02 6.09
N SER A 34 15.83 -13.91 6.99
CA SER A 34 15.81 -12.94 8.07
C SER A 34 15.86 -11.50 7.55
N ASP A 35 16.74 -11.22 6.60
CA ASP A 35 16.86 -9.86 6.05
C ASP A 35 15.62 -9.48 5.23
N ALA A 36 15.09 -10.43 4.45
CA ALA A 36 13.85 -10.23 3.71
C ALA A 36 12.66 -9.86 4.64
N LEU A 37 12.56 -10.49 5.81
CA LEU A 37 11.53 -10.15 6.79
C LEU A 37 11.71 -8.74 7.38
N ILE A 38 12.95 -8.32 7.64
CA ILE A 38 13.25 -6.94 8.09
C ILE A 38 12.82 -5.93 7.01
N HIS A 39 13.14 -6.20 5.74
CA HIS A 39 12.73 -5.36 4.62
C HIS A 39 11.21 -5.31 4.46
N ILE A 40 10.51 -6.45 4.55
CA ILE A 40 9.04 -6.50 4.48
C ILE A 40 8.41 -5.64 5.59
N ASP A 41 8.92 -5.73 6.83
CA ASP A 41 8.42 -4.91 7.93
C ASP A 41 8.65 -3.40 7.68
N ALA A 42 9.84 -3.03 7.20
CA ALA A 42 10.14 -1.65 6.83
C ALA A 42 9.23 -1.12 5.71
N ILE A 43 9.00 -1.92 4.67
CA ILE A 43 8.09 -1.57 3.56
C ILE A 43 6.66 -1.39 4.07
N LYS A 44 6.18 -2.28 4.95
CA LYS A 44 4.84 -2.17 5.56
C LYS A 44 4.69 -0.88 6.37
N LYS A 45 5.72 -0.52 7.16
CA LYS A 45 5.73 0.74 7.93
C LYS A 45 5.71 1.96 7.01
N LEU A 46 6.55 1.99 5.98
CA LEU A 46 6.58 3.07 5.01
C LEU A 46 5.24 3.21 4.27
N ALA A 47 4.66 2.10 3.82
CA ALA A 47 3.37 2.11 3.14
C ALA A 47 2.25 2.69 4.01
N ARG A 48 2.25 2.41 5.33
CA ARG A 48 1.30 3.02 6.27
C ARG A 48 1.49 4.53 6.37
N VAL A 49 2.73 5.01 6.50
CA VAL A 49 3.01 6.45 6.56
C VAL A 49 2.57 7.16 5.29
N LEU A 50 2.90 6.61 4.11
CA LEU A 50 2.48 7.16 2.82
C LEU A 50 0.97 7.18 2.67
N TYR A 51 0.30 6.12 3.09
CA TYR A 51 -1.16 6.04 3.05
C TYR A 51 -1.81 7.08 3.97
N SER A 52 -1.28 7.28 5.18
CA SER A 52 -1.75 8.33 6.08
C SER A 52 -1.52 9.73 5.51
N ALA A 53 -0.36 9.98 4.90
CA ALA A 53 -0.06 11.26 4.25
C ALA A 53 -1.01 11.53 3.07
N TYR A 54 -1.26 10.51 2.24
CA TYR A 54 -2.23 10.58 1.15
C TYR A 54 -3.63 10.89 1.66
N GLN A 55 -4.10 10.19 2.70
CA GLN A 55 -5.42 10.47 3.29
C GLN A 55 -5.53 11.89 3.84
N TYR A 56 -4.48 12.38 4.49
CA TYR A 56 -4.45 13.75 5.02
C TYR A 56 -4.59 14.80 3.90
N ASP A 57 -3.85 14.63 2.81
CA ASP A 57 -3.94 15.52 1.64
C ASP A 57 -5.34 15.49 1.00
N GLN A 58 -5.91 14.29 0.82
CA GLN A 58 -7.28 14.15 0.31
C GLN A 58 -8.31 14.83 1.21
N GLN A 59 -8.17 14.78 2.54
CA GLN A 59 -9.08 15.46 3.46
C GLN A 59 -8.92 16.98 3.44
N LYS A 60 -7.71 17.49 3.22
CA LYS A 60 -7.45 18.93 3.11
C LYS A 60 -8.01 19.51 1.81
N ASN A 61 -7.83 18.80 0.70
CA ASN A 61 -8.25 19.24 -0.64
C ASN A 61 -9.74 19.03 -0.92
N ASN A 62 -10.44 18.19 -0.13
CA ASN A 62 -11.89 18.00 -0.22
C ASN A 62 -12.70 18.80 0.83
N LYS A 63 -12.08 19.70 1.60
CA LYS A 63 -12.84 20.64 2.44
C LYS A 63 -13.37 21.78 1.56
N PRO A 64 -14.70 21.98 1.45
CA PRO A 64 -15.23 23.15 0.77
C PRO A 64 -14.76 24.38 1.54
N SER A 65 -14.17 25.34 0.83
CA SER A 65 -13.87 26.66 1.37
C SER A 65 -15.16 27.23 1.98
N GLN A 66 -15.13 27.48 3.30
CA GLN A 66 -16.14 28.31 3.94
C GLN A 66 -15.87 29.79 3.63
#